data_AF-A0A075HTF0-F1
#
_entry.id   AF-A0A075HTF0-F1
#
_cell.length_a   1.000
_cell.length_b   1.000
_cell.length_c   1.000
_cell.angle_alpha   90.00
_cell.angle_beta   90.00
_cell.angle_gamma   90.00
#
_symmetry.space_group_name_H-M   'P 1'
#
loop_
_entity.id
_entity.type
_entity.pdbx_description
1 polymer ?
#
loop_
_entity_poly.entity_id
_entity_poly.type
_entity_poly.pdbx_seq_one_letter_code
_entity_poly.pdbx_strand_id
1 'polypeptide(L)'
;MAVKSSTKKRLMELGVKEELAHKLADDANMDTIKKMSAQDVATKLSLKMTDTELETIMDIIREQAASKRRRPTRRVEMKAELKALETNIPLGEMRFNVLNHEIVPLHELVPEDEQMTELAPWDLVGTDIDGSPRLRIELLPKILITDPAIQAMKEAMEQSDDELRAGWLRNRVVRITRRSPSAGIHVAYRLVVEGN
;
A
#
# COMPACT_ATOMS: atom_id res chain seq x y z
N MET A 1 26.28 27.25 30.33
CA MET A 1 26.79 27.18 28.94
C MET A 1 25.86 26.29 28.12
N ALA A 2 25.39 26.77 26.98
CA ALA A 2 24.39 26.07 26.16
C ALA A 2 25.05 24.93 25.35
N VAL A 3 24.64 23.68 25.61
CA VAL A 3 25.06 22.51 24.83
C VAL A 3 24.25 22.50 23.52
N LYS A 4 24.85 22.99 22.42
CA LYS A 4 24.17 23.23 21.14
C LYS A 4 23.98 21.98 20.25
N SER A 5 24.55 20.81 20.59
CA SER A 5 24.36 19.58 19.79
C SER A 5 23.68 18.47 20.60
N SER A 6 22.63 17.88 20.01
CA SER A 6 21.86 16.76 20.58
C SER A 6 22.73 15.51 20.78
N THR A 7 23.71 15.30 19.90
CA THR A 7 24.71 14.23 19.98
C THR A 7 25.60 14.39 21.22
N LYS A 8 26.15 15.60 21.46
CA LYS A 8 27.01 15.88 22.63
C LYS A 8 26.26 15.65 23.94
N LYS A 9 25.02 16.16 24.03
CA LYS A 9 24.16 15.97 25.21
C LYS A 9 23.95 14.48 25.51
N ARG A 10 23.65 13.70 24.47
CA ARG A 10 23.42 12.26 24.59
C ARG A 10 24.67 11.49 25.01
N LEU A 11 25.86 11.84 24.50
CA LEU A 11 27.11 11.19 24.91
C LEU A 11 27.46 11.49 26.37
N MET A 12 27.21 12.72 26.85
CA MET A 12 27.40 13.08 28.26
C MET A 12 26.41 12.36 29.18
N GLU A 13 25.15 12.22 28.77
CA GLU A 13 24.14 11.42 29.50
C GLU A 13 24.53 9.94 29.62
N LEU A 14 25.30 9.42 28.66
CA LEU A 14 25.81 8.05 28.65
C LEU A 14 27.12 7.88 29.43
N GLY A 15 27.63 8.93 30.09
CA GLY A 15 28.82 8.86 30.94
C GLY A 15 30.14 9.20 30.25
N VAL A 16 30.13 9.72 29.01
CA VAL A 16 31.36 10.20 28.35
C VAL A 16 31.74 11.58 28.90
N LYS A 17 33.01 11.76 29.28
CA LYS A 17 33.55 13.05 29.75
C LYS A 17 33.28 14.16 28.73
N GLU A 18 32.96 15.37 29.21
CA GLU A 18 32.52 16.49 28.37
C GLU A 18 33.51 16.86 27.25
N GLU A 19 34.81 16.81 27.53
CA GLU A 19 35.87 17.12 26.56
C GLU A 19 35.95 16.07 25.44
N LEU A 20 35.78 14.79 25.77
CA LEU A 20 35.80 13.69 24.79
C LEU A 20 34.50 13.65 23.99
N ALA A 21 33.35 13.94 24.64
CA ALA A 21 32.06 14.06 23.97
C ALA A 21 32.03 15.23 22.96
N HIS A 22 32.76 16.32 23.24
CA HIS A 22 32.93 17.43 22.29
C HIS A 22 33.70 16.98 21.05
N LYS A 23 34.91 16.44 21.24
CA LYS A 23 35.76 15.96 20.13
C LYS A 23 35.12 14.86 19.29
N LEU A 24 34.34 13.98 19.92
CA LEU A 24 33.66 12.89 19.23
C LEU A 24 32.45 13.38 18.41
N ALA A 25 31.79 14.44 18.85
CA ALA A 25 30.55 14.96 18.26
C ALA A 25 30.73 16.21 17.37
N ASP A 26 31.95 16.75 17.22
CA ASP A 26 32.21 17.97 16.44
C ASP A 26 31.75 17.85 14.98
N ASP A 27 32.03 16.72 14.31
CA ASP A 27 31.65 16.46 12.91
C ASP A 27 30.90 15.12 12.70
N ALA A 28 30.30 14.56 13.75
CA ALA A 28 29.67 13.23 13.68
C ALA A 28 28.31 13.19 14.36
N ASN A 29 27.36 12.51 13.73
CA ASN A 29 26.08 12.18 14.33
C ASN A 29 26.18 10.84 15.08
N MET A 30 25.19 10.52 15.93
CA MET A 30 25.21 9.26 16.68
C MET A 30 25.28 8.01 15.77
N ASP A 31 24.74 8.07 14.56
CA ASP A 31 24.72 6.92 13.65
C ASP A 31 26.07 6.73 12.94
N THR A 32 26.85 7.79 12.72
CA THR A 32 28.24 7.69 12.23
C THR A 32 29.15 7.22 13.35
N ILE A 33 29.05 7.77 14.56
CA ILE A 33 29.84 7.35 15.75
C ILE A 33 29.67 5.85 16.02
N LYS A 34 28.46 5.31 15.90
CA LYS A 34 28.17 3.87 16.09
C LYS A 34 28.82 2.94 15.07
N LYS A 35 29.20 3.46 13.90
CA LYS A 35 29.84 2.70 12.81
C LYS A 35 31.36 2.87 12.79
N MET A 36 31.90 3.77 13.62
CA MET A 36 33.34 4.01 13.69
C MET A 36 34.05 2.80 14.30
N SER A 37 35.20 2.42 13.73
CA SER A 37 36.05 1.38 14.30
C SER A 37 36.79 1.91 15.54
N ALA A 38 37.34 1.01 16.35
CA ALA A 38 38.14 1.39 17.52
C ALA A 38 39.31 2.32 17.14
N GLN A 39 39.90 2.06 15.97
CA GLN A 39 41.01 2.86 15.43
C GLN A 39 40.58 4.27 15.07
N ASP A 40 39.40 4.43 14.47
CA ASP A 40 38.87 5.74 14.07
C ASP A 40 38.48 6.58 15.30
N VAL A 41 37.91 5.93 16.33
CA VAL A 41 37.54 6.57 17.59
C VAL A 41 38.78 7.05 18.34
N ALA A 42 39.83 6.23 18.41
CA ALA A 42 41.08 6.63 19.05
C ALA A 42 41.82 7.74 18.30
N THR A 43 41.79 7.71 16.96
CA THR A 43 42.39 8.76 16.12
C THR A 43 41.69 10.10 16.37
N LYS A 44 40.36 10.11 16.47
CA LYS A 44 39.60 11.33 16.80
C LYS A 44 39.81 11.82 18.23
N LEU A 45 39.90 10.91 19.19
CA LEU A 45 40.08 11.25 20.59
C LEU A 45 41.55 11.54 20.95
N SER A 46 42.49 11.28 20.02
CA SER A 46 43.94 11.33 20.25
C SER A 46 44.38 10.45 21.44
N LEU A 47 43.69 9.32 21.64
CA LEU A 47 43.98 8.36 22.70
C LEU A 47 44.80 7.19 22.16
N LYS A 48 45.59 6.55 23.02
CA LYS A 48 46.31 5.32 22.66
C LYS A 48 45.35 4.13 22.69
N MET A 49 45.62 3.13 21.85
CA MET A 49 44.84 1.86 21.79
C MET A 49 44.75 1.13 23.13
N THR A 50 45.71 1.36 24.03
CA THR A 50 45.79 0.69 25.35
C THR A 50 45.11 1.48 26.46
N ASP A 51 44.42 2.58 26.15
CA ASP A 51 43.81 3.42 27.16
C ASP A 51 42.48 2.85 27.64
N THR A 52 42.34 2.73 28.97
CA THR A 52 41.10 2.30 29.64
C THR A 52 39.91 3.20 29.28
N GLU A 53 40.17 4.49 28.99
CA GLU A 53 39.14 5.43 28.58
C GLU A 53 38.57 5.11 27.19
N LEU A 54 39.39 4.57 26.29
CA LEU A 54 38.93 4.16 24.96
C LEU A 54 38.03 2.93 25.05
N GLU A 55 38.38 1.96 25.91
CA GLU A 55 37.60 0.73 26.10
C GLU A 55 36.20 1.04 26.65
N THR A 56 36.11 1.88 27.68
CA THR A 56 34.82 2.32 28.24
C THR A 56 33.94 3.03 27.21
N ILE A 57 34.51 3.89 26.35
CA ILE A 57 33.76 4.57 25.29
C ILE A 57 33.27 3.58 24.23
N MET A 58 34.11 2.62 23.84
CA MET A 58 33.73 1.61 22.85
C MET A 58 32.63 0.68 23.38
N ASP A 59 32.63 0.36 24.67
CA ASP A 59 31.56 -0.42 25.29
C ASP A 59 30.23 0.34 25.32
N ILE A 60 30.25 1.64 25.68
CA ILE A 60 29.08 2.52 25.59
C ILE A 60 28.55 2.60 24.15
N ILE A 61 29.43 2.70 23.15
CA ILE A 61 29.04 2.75 21.73
C ILE A 61 28.41 1.41 21.30
N ARG A 62 28.99 0.27 21.71
CA ARG A 62 28.46 -1.07 21.40
C ARG A 62 27.09 -1.31 22.04
N GLU A 63 26.90 -0.90 23.28
CA GLU A 63 25.62 -0.97 23.97
C GLU A 63 24.54 -0.15 23.26
N GLN A 64 24.90 1.05 22.79
CA GLN A 64 24.00 1.90 22.00
C GLN A 64 23.75 1.39 20.58
N ALA A 65 24.67 0.61 19.99
CA ALA A 65 24.45 -0.08 18.73
C ALA A 65 23.48 -1.26 18.91
N ALA A 66 23.59 -2.01 20.00
CA ALA A 66 22.73 -3.13 20.34
C ALA A 66 21.28 -2.69 20.70
N SER A 67 21.13 -1.57 21.41
CA SER A 67 19.83 -1.02 21.83
C SER A 67 18.88 -0.66 20.66
N LYS A 68 19.41 -0.47 19.44
CA LYS A 68 18.61 -0.18 18.24
C LYS A 68 18.06 -1.43 17.53
N ARG A 69 18.22 -2.66 18.08
CA ARG A 69 17.33 -3.79 17.73
C ARG A 69 15.92 -3.51 18.24
N ARG A 70 15.29 -2.47 17.69
CA ARG A 70 13.85 -2.25 17.79
C ARG A 70 13.22 -3.54 17.30
N ARG A 71 12.38 -4.16 18.13
CA ARG A 71 11.55 -5.28 17.71
C ARG A 71 10.90 -4.86 16.40
N PRO A 72 11.12 -5.57 15.28
CA PRO A 72 10.46 -5.21 14.03
C PRO A 72 8.97 -5.16 14.36
N THR A 73 8.34 -4.02 14.08
CA THR A 73 6.89 -3.89 14.21
C THR A 73 6.27 -5.08 13.50
N ARG A 74 5.30 -5.71 14.16
CA ARG A 74 4.62 -6.97 13.77
C ARG A 74 3.76 -6.83 12.49
N ARG A 75 4.17 -5.96 11.56
CA ARG A 75 3.60 -5.84 10.23
C ARG A 75 4.20 -7.00 9.44
N VAL A 76 3.39 -8.02 9.20
CA VAL A 76 3.72 -9.11 8.27
C VAL A 76 3.69 -8.49 6.89
N GLU A 77 4.84 -7.96 6.46
CA GLU A 77 4.96 -7.35 5.15
C GLU A 77 5.08 -8.47 4.10
N MET A 78 3.99 -8.81 3.39
CA MET A 78 4.02 -9.66 2.19
C MET A 78 4.79 -9.01 1.02
N LYS A 79 5.67 -8.03 1.29
CA LYS A 79 6.42 -7.28 0.28
C LYS A 79 7.39 -8.15 -0.50
N ALA A 80 7.87 -9.26 0.08
CA ALA A 80 8.77 -10.17 -0.63
C ALA A 80 8.02 -11.01 -1.67
N GLU A 81 6.84 -11.55 -1.30
CA GLU A 81 6.01 -12.38 -2.19
C GLU A 81 5.33 -11.53 -3.28
N LEU A 82 4.75 -10.38 -2.93
CA LEU A 82 4.20 -9.43 -3.91
C LEU A 82 5.25 -8.88 -4.90
N LYS A 83 6.51 -8.80 -4.50
CA LYS A 83 7.61 -8.34 -5.37
C LYS A 83 8.10 -9.46 -6.31
N ALA A 84 7.86 -10.72 -5.96
CA ALA A 84 8.19 -11.87 -6.80
C ALA A 84 7.12 -12.13 -7.86
N LEU A 85 5.86 -11.73 -7.62
CA LEU A 85 4.82 -11.69 -8.63
C LEU A 85 5.11 -10.53 -9.61
N GLU A 86 5.30 -10.85 -10.90
CA GLU A 86 5.43 -9.84 -11.97
C GLU A 86 4.16 -8.99 -12.13
N THR A 87 3.04 -9.50 -11.63
CA THR A 87 1.79 -8.76 -11.47
C THR A 87 1.80 -8.01 -10.14
N ASN A 88 1.60 -6.69 -10.17
CA ASN A 88 1.44 -5.85 -8.97
C ASN A 88 0.20 -6.21 -8.11
N ILE A 89 -0.57 -7.22 -8.51
CA ILE A 89 -1.83 -7.64 -7.89
C ILE A 89 -1.67 -9.10 -7.44
N PRO A 90 -1.84 -9.40 -6.14
CA PRO A 90 -1.75 -10.76 -5.61
C PRO A 90 -2.94 -11.60 -6.10
N LEU A 91 -2.65 -12.83 -6.53
CA LEU A 91 -3.64 -13.77 -7.08
C LEU A 91 -4.40 -14.50 -5.97
N GLY A 92 -5.71 -14.71 -6.20
CA GLY A 92 -6.62 -15.66 -5.55
C GLY A 92 -6.42 -15.90 -4.05
N GLU A 93 -5.65 -16.92 -3.69
CA GLU A 93 -5.53 -17.42 -2.32
C GLU A 93 -4.90 -16.43 -1.33
N MET A 94 -4.10 -15.47 -1.81
CA MET A 94 -3.43 -14.49 -0.96
C MET A 94 -4.25 -13.22 -0.74
N ARG A 95 -5.35 -13.04 -1.48
CA ARG A 95 -6.10 -11.78 -1.54
C ARG A 95 -7.44 -11.90 -0.83
N PHE A 96 -7.73 -10.93 0.03
CA PHE A 96 -9.07 -10.78 0.59
C PHE A 96 -10.07 -10.48 -0.53
N ASN A 97 -11.14 -11.28 -0.62
CA ASN A 97 -12.24 -11.02 -1.55
C ASN A 97 -12.96 -9.72 -1.16
N VAL A 98 -12.79 -8.68 -1.98
CA VAL A 98 -13.33 -7.34 -1.77
C VAL A 98 -14.86 -7.35 -1.67
N LEU A 99 -15.54 -8.27 -2.36
CA LEU A 99 -17.00 -8.39 -2.35
C LEU A 99 -17.56 -8.83 -0.98
N ASN A 100 -16.74 -9.42 -0.11
CA ASN A 100 -17.14 -9.80 1.24
C ASN A 100 -17.05 -8.64 2.24
N HIS A 101 -16.59 -7.46 1.81
CA HIS A 101 -16.43 -6.32 2.69
C HIS A 101 -17.77 -5.60 2.95
N GLU A 102 -18.05 -5.21 4.19
CA GLU A 102 -19.32 -4.57 4.60
C GLU A 102 -19.67 -3.31 3.78
N ILE A 103 -18.66 -2.49 3.47
CA ILE A 103 -18.83 -1.24 2.72
C ILE A 103 -19.06 -1.48 1.22
N VAL A 104 -18.64 -2.64 0.70
CA VAL A 104 -18.70 -2.92 -0.74
C VAL A 104 -20.11 -3.42 -1.06
N PRO A 105 -20.88 -2.70 -1.92
CA PRO A 105 -22.21 -3.14 -2.28
C PRO A 105 -22.17 -4.38 -3.17
N LEU A 106 -23.32 -5.02 -3.33
CA LEU A 106 -23.46 -6.17 -4.22
C LEU A 106 -23.34 -5.71 -5.67
N HIS A 107 -22.43 -6.33 -6.43
CA HIS A 107 -22.25 -6.10 -7.86
C HIS A 107 -22.69 -7.35 -8.62
N GLU A 108 -23.50 -7.17 -9.65
CA GLU A 108 -24.00 -8.25 -10.51
C GLU A 108 -23.96 -7.80 -11.97
N LEU A 109 -23.67 -8.72 -12.88
CA LEU A 109 -23.75 -8.44 -14.32
C LEU A 109 -25.19 -8.52 -14.79
N VAL A 110 -25.62 -7.52 -15.54
CA VAL A 110 -26.93 -7.55 -16.21
C VAL A 110 -26.79 -8.34 -17.52
N PRO A 111 -27.59 -9.40 -17.72
CA PRO A 111 -27.68 -10.12 -18.99
C PRO A 111 -28.04 -9.18 -20.14
N GLU A 112 -27.49 -9.40 -21.35
CA GLU A 112 -27.66 -8.48 -22.49
C GLU A 112 -29.11 -8.42 -22.99
N ASP A 113 -29.84 -9.52 -22.86
CA ASP A 113 -31.27 -9.65 -23.14
C ASP A 113 -32.14 -8.88 -22.14
N GLU A 114 -31.73 -8.80 -20.87
CA GLU A 114 -32.47 -8.11 -19.83
C GLU A 114 -32.16 -6.60 -19.75
N GLN A 115 -31.02 -6.16 -20.28
CA GLN A 115 -30.55 -4.77 -20.20
C GLN A 115 -31.59 -3.75 -20.69
N MET A 116 -32.28 -4.04 -21.79
CA MET A 116 -33.27 -3.12 -22.35
C MET A 116 -34.47 -2.91 -21.42
N THR A 117 -34.91 -3.99 -20.76
CA THR A 117 -36.05 -3.98 -19.83
C THR A 117 -35.67 -3.31 -18.51
N GLU A 118 -34.53 -3.71 -17.95
CA GLU A 118 -33.99 -3.14 -16.71
C GLU A 118 -33.76 -1.64 -16.87
N LEU A 119 -33.16 -1.21 -17.99
CA LEU A 119 -32.79 0.18 -18.22
C LEU A 119 -33.89 1.06 -18.82
N ALA A 120 -35.07 0.49 -19.14
CA ALA A 120 -36.22 1.20 -19.68
C ALA A 120 -36.64 2.44 -18.86
N PRO A 121 -36.63 2.43 -17.51
CA PRO A 121 -37.08 3.58 -16.73
C PRO A 121 -36.24 4.86 -16.91
N TRP A 122 -35.02 4.75 -17.43
CA TRP A 122 -34.08 5.88 -17.56
C TRP A 122 -34.06 6.53 -18.95
N ASP A 123 -35.01 6.19 -19.83
CA ASP A 123 -35.14 6.79 -21.17
C ASP A 123 -33.84 6.76 -22.01
N LEU A 124 -33.11 5.64 -21.87
CA LEU A 124 -31.83 5.41 -22.54
C LEU A 124 -32.01 4.86 -23.96
N VAL A 125 -33.23 4.53 -24.37
CA VAL A 125 -33.53 4.00 -25.69
C VAL A 125 -33.49 5.14 -26.73
N GLY A 126 -32.66 4.97 -27.76
CA GLY A 126 -32.63 5.85 -28.92
C GLY A 126 -32.88 5.06 -30.20
N THR A 127 -32.95 5.77 -31.32
CA THR A 127 -32.97 5.18 -32.66
C THR A 127 -31.55 5.18 -33.23
N ASP A 128 -31.09 4.02 -33.72
CA ASP A 128 -29.84 3.93 -34.47
C ASP A 128 -30.00 4.49 -35.89
N ILE A 129 -28.91 4.56 -36.65
CA ILE A 129 -28.86 5.03 -38.05
C ILE A 129 -29.86 4.26 -38.93
N ASP A 130 -30.05 2.97 -38.64
CA ASP A 130 -30.96 2.08 -39.37
C ASP A 130 -32.42 2.15 -38.87
N GLY A 131 -32.73 3.04 -37.92
CA GLY A 131 -34.07 3.17 -37.31
C GLY A 131 -34.41 2.08 -36.28
N SER A 132 -33.52 1.13 -36.03
CA SER A 132 -33.67 0.12 -34.98
C SER A 132 -33.50 0.73 -33.58
N PRO A 133 -34.23 0.26 -32.56
CA PRO A 133 -34.06 0.73 -31.20
C PRO A 133 -32.69 0.28 -30.66
N ARG A 134 -31.90 1.22 -30.16
CA ARG A 134 -30.59 0.99 -29.56
C ARG A 134 -30.52 1.60 -28.18
N LEU A 135 -29.99 0.84 -27.23
CA LEU A 135 -29.75 1.31 -25.88
C LEU A 135 -28.47 2.16 -25.83
N ARG A 136 -28.58 3.39 -25.34
CA ARG A 136 -27.44 4.32 -25.18
C ARG A 136 -26.70 4.04 -23.87
N ILE A 137 -26.13 2.83 -23.74
CA ILE A 137 -25.39 2.40 -22.54
C ILE A 137 -24.19 3.30 -22.21
N GLU A 138 -23.65 4.00 -23.20
CA GLU A 138 -22.53 4.93 -23.07
C GLU A 138 -22.82 6.12 -22.15
N LEU A 139 -24.11 6.44 -21.92
CA LEU A 139 -24.54 7.49 -21.00
C LEU A 139 -24.49 7.05 -19.52
N LEU A 140 -24.33 5.75 -19.25
CA LEU A 140 -24.25 5.25 -17.89
C LEU A 140 -22.95 5.71 -17.21
N PRO A 141 -22.96 5.92 -15.88
CA PRO A 141 -21.74 6.17 -15.13
C PRO A 141 -20.72 5.06 -15.35
N LYS A 142 -19.46 5.43 -15.58
CA LYS A 142 -18.40 4.49 -15.95
C LYS A 142 -17.73 3.89 -14.72
N ILE A 143 -17.34 2.62 -14.82
CA ILE A 143 -16.46 1.94 -13.86
C ILE A 143 -15.30 1.31 -14.63
N LEU A 144 -14.09 1.47 -14.09
CA LEU A 144 -12.89 0.95 -14.74
C LEU A 144 -12.82 -0.57 -14.59
N ILE A 145 -12.31 -1.26 -15.61
CA ILE A 145 -12.02 -2.69 -15.53
C ILE A 145 -11.01 -3.01 -14.43
N THR A 146 -10.13 -2.06 -14.09
CA THR A 146 -9.11 -2.18 -13.03
C THR A 146 -9.69 -2.00 -11.62
N ASP A 147 -10.98 -1.70 -11.47
CA ASP A 147 -11.62 -1.60 -10.17
C ASP A 147 -11.57 -2.94 -9.40
N PRO A 148 -11.23 -2.95 -8.11
CA PRO A 148 -11.11 -4.19 -7.34
C PRO A 148 -12.37 -5.05 -7.29
N ALA A 149 -13.57 -4.47 -7.29
CA ALA A 149 -14.82 -5.24 -7.27
C ALA A 149 -15.08 -5.89 -8.63
N ILE A 150 -14.78 -5.17 -9.72
CA ILE A 150 -14.88 -5.70 -11.09
C ILE A 150 -13.86 -6.81 -11.32
N GLN A 151 -12.62 -6.66 -10.84
CA GLN A 151 -11.59 -7.70 -10.90
C GLN A 151 -12.00 -8.95 -10.10
N ALA A 152 -12.53 -8.78 -8.88
CA ALA A 152 -13.01 -9.92 -8.09
C ALA A 152 -14.14 -10.69 -8.79
N MET A 153 -15.08 -10.00 -9.44
CA MET A 153 -16.12 -10.66 -10.24
C MET A 153 -15.53 -11.36 -11.47
N LYS A 154 -14.57 -10.72 -12.16
CA LYS A 154 -13.90 -11.28 -13.31
C LYS A 154 -13.19 -12.59 -12.94
N GLU A 155 -12.36 -12.56 -11.91
CA GLU A 155 -11.63 -13.71 -11.38
C GLU A 155 -12.60 -14.85 -10.99
N ALA A 156 -13.70 -14.54 -10.31
CA ALA A 156 -14.69 -15.54 -9.90
C ALA A 156 -15.40 -16.20 -11.09
N MET A 157 -15.71 -15.43 -12.14
CA MET A 157 -16.37 -15.96 -13.33
C MET A 157 -15.41 -16.77 -14.20
N GLU A 158 -14.18 -16.29 -14.40
CA GLU A 158 -13.13 -17.00 -15.13
C GLU A 158 -12.73 -18.30 -14.42
N GLN A 159 -12.82 -18.36 -13.09
CA GLN A 159 -12.64 -19.60 -12.34
C GLN A 159 -13.77 -20.62 -12.57
N SER A 160 -14.96 -20.16 -12.94
CA SER A 160 -16.12 -21.02 -13.21
C SER A 160 -16.24 -21.45 -14.67
N ASP A 161 -15.78 -20.60 -15.59
CA ASP A 161 -15.88 -20.78 -17.03
C ASP A 161 -14.57 -20.38 -17.71
N ASP A 162 -13.78 -21.40 -18.06
CA ASP A 162 -12.49 -21.25 -18.72
C ASP A 162 -12.62 -20.88 -20.23
N GLU A 163 -13.83 -20.87 -20.81
CA GLU A 163 -14.04 -20.57 -22.24
C GLU A 163 -14.27 -19.08 -22.53
N LEU A 164 -14.25 -18.23 -21.51
CA LEU A 164 -14.48 -16.79 -21.64
C LEU A 164 -13.39 -16.12 -22.51
N ARG A 165 -13.84 -15.36 -23.52
CA ARG A 165 -12.94 -14.62 -24.42
C ARG A 165 -12.20 -13.51 -23.69
N ALA A 166 -10.97 -13.23 -24.11
CA ALA A 166 -10.23 -12.07 -23.62
C ALA A 166 -11.04 -10.77 -23.81
N GLY A 167 -11.22 -10.01 -22.72
CA GLY A 167 -11.96 -8.74 -22.75
C GLY A 167 -13.49 -8.86 -22.74
N TRP A 168 -14.06 -10.03 -22.44
CA TRP A 168 -15.51 -10.27 -22.39
C TRP A 168 -16.31 -9.30 -21.49
N LEU A 169 -15.66 -8.71 -20.49
CA LEU A 169 -16.27 -7.80 -19.52
C LEU A 169 -16.41 -6.36 -20.04
N ARG A 170 -15.76 -6.03 -21.16
CA ARG A 170 -15.80 -4.69 -21.76
C ARG A 170 -17.21 -4.36 -22.26
N ASN A 171 -17.66 -3.13 -22.03
CA ASN A 171 -19.00 -2.65 -22.42
C ASN A 171 -20.17 -3.40 -21.76
N ARG A 172 -19.92 -4.19 -20.72
CA ARG A 172 -20.98 -4.82 -19.93
C ARG A 172 -21.54 -3.85 -18.90
N VAL A 173 -22.82 -4.03 -18.60
CA VAL A 173 -23.52 -3.26 -17.56
C VAL A 173 -23.50 -4.03 -16.25
N VAL A 174 -23.09 -3.35 -15.19
CA VAL A 174 -23.07 -3.87 -13.82
C VAL A 174 -24.17 -3.19 -13.01
N ARG A 175 -25.02 -4.01 -12.40
CA ARG A 175 -26.02 -3.62 -11.40
C ARG A 175 -25.37 -3.58 -10.03
N ILE A 176 -25.56 -2.48 -9.31
CA ILE A 176 -25.01 -2.23 -7.98
C ILE A 176 -26.16 -2.04 -7.01
N THR A 177 -26.34 -3.02 -6.12
CA THR A 177 -27.39 -3.02 -5.11
C THR A 177 -26.78 -2.70 -3.75
N ARG A 178 -27.21 -1.58 -3.16
CA ARG A 178 -26.75 -1.14 -1.84
C ARG A 178 -27.91 -0.93 -0.87
N ARG A 179 -27.65 -1.15 0.41
CA ARG A 179 -28.58 -0.73 1.46
C ARG A 179 -28.52 0.78 1.60
N SER A 180 -29.66 1.44 1.47
CA SER A 180 -29.80 2.89 1.65
C SER A 180 -30.53 3.16 2.97
N PRO A 181 -30.03 4.07 3.83
CA PRO A 181 -30.72 4.45 5.05
C PRO A 181 -32.12 5.04 4.82
N SER A 182 -32.32 5.72 3.69
CA SER A 182 -33.58 6.41 3.37
C SER A 182 -34.55 5.54 2.55
N ALA A 183 -34.05 4.86 1.53
CA ALA A 183 -34.86 4.09 0.58
C ALA A 183 -34.94 2.59 0.91
N GLY A 184 -34.23 2.13 1.94
CA GLY A 184 -34.04 0.71 2.24
C GLY A 184 -33.04 0.07 1.28
N ILE A 185 -33.40 -0.03 0.01
CA ILE A 185 -32.56 -0.59 -1.06
C ILE A 185 -32.43 0.43 -2.19
N HIS A 186 -31.21 0.60 -2.69
CA HIS A 186 -30.92 1.46 -3.82
C HIS A 186 -30.16 0.67 -4.88
N VAL A 187 -30.68 0.69 -6.10
CA VAL A 187 -30.08 0.03 -7.26
C VAL A 187 -29.48 1.11 -8.18
N ALA A 188 -28.26 0.89 -8.65
CA ALA A 188 -27.58 1.75 -9.62
C ALA A 188 -26.95 0.90 -10.73
N TYR A 189 -26.76 1.48 -11.91
CA TYR A 189 -26.17 0.79 -13.05
C TYR A 189 -24.90 1.53 -13.48
N ARG A 190 -23.87 0.77 -13.85
CA ARG A 190 -22.60 1.32 -14.35
C ARG A 190 -22.11 0.55 -15.57
N LEU A 191 -21.44 1.25 -16.48
CA LEU A 191 -20.81 0.68 -17.67
C LEU A 191 -19.33 0.37 -17.39
N VAL A 192 -18.90 -0.86 -17.66
CA VAL A 192 -17.49 -1.25 -17.56
C VAL A 192 -16.71 -0.70 -18.75
N VAL A 193 -15.66 0.05 -18.47
CA VAL A 193 -14.76 0.63 -19.48
C VAL A 193 -13.31 0.27 -19.19
N GLU A 194 -12.50 0.19 -20.23
CA GLU A 194 -11.04 0.09 -20.09
C GLU A 194 -10.47 1.47 -19.74
N GLY A 195 -9.43 1.51 -18.89
CA GLY A 195 -8.71 2.75 -18.61
C GLY A 195 -7.97 3.20 -19.87
N ASN A 196 -8.06 4.50 -20.18
CA ASN A 196 -7.21 5.14 -21.19
C ASN A 196 -5.77 5.32 -20.68
#